data_AF-A0A947E019-F1
#
_entry.id   AF-A0A947E019-F1
#
_cell.length_a   1.000
_cell.length_b   1.000
_cell.length_c   1.000
_cell.angle_alpha   90.00
_cell.angle_beta   90.00
_cell.angle_gamma   90.00
#
_symmetry.space_group_name_H-M   'P 1'
#
loop_
_entity.id
_entity.type
_entity.pdbx_description
1 polymer ?
#
loop_
_entity_poly.entity_id
_entity_poly.type
_entity_poly.pdbx_seq_one_letter_code
_entity_poly.pdbx_strand_id
1 'polypeptide(L)' 'CPVNAIYAEEDTPADQLQFIKINADLSRAPGWKSITKRKDALPDADDWKDKTGKLSELVR' A
#
# COMPACT_ATOMS: atom_id res chain seq x y z
N CYS A 1 0.41 -3.40 11.20
CA CYS A 1 0.73 -3.83 9.82
C CYS A 1 1.89 -4.82 9.91
N PRO A 2 1.75 -6.08 9.46
CA PRO A 2 2.80 -7.11 9.62
C PRO A 2 4.07 -6.83 8.81
N VAL A 3 4.00 -5.94 7.81
CA VAL A 3 5.12 -5.57 6.93
C VAL A 3 5.60 -4.13 7.14
N ASN A 4 5.18 -3.47 8.23
CA ASN A 4 5.56 -2.09 8.57
C ASN A 4 5.38 -1.04 7.45
N ALA A 5 4.43 -1.25 6.54
CA ALA A 5 4.21 -0.38 5.36
C ALA A 5 3.25 0.80 5.60
N ILE A 6 2.95 1.14 6.85
CA ILE A 6 2.07 2.28 7.19
C ILE A 6 2.91 3.26 8.02
N TYR A 7 3.03 4.48 7.51
CA TYR A 7 3.78 5.57 8.12
C TYR A 7 2.85 6.76 8.37
N ALA A 8 3.23 7.61 9.33
CA ALA A 8 2.73 8.97 9.34
C ALA A 8 3.30 9.73 8.13
N GLU A 9 2.62 10.78 7.67
CA GLU A 9 3.04 11.50 6.46
C GLU A 9 4.43 12.11 6.64
N GLU A 10 4.69 12.68 7.82
CA GLU A 10 5.96 13.25 8.25
C GLU A 10 7.09 12.21 8.39
N ASP A 11 6.75 10.94 8.65
CA ASP A 11 7.69 9.84 8.86
C ASP A 11 7.90 9.01 7.57
N THR A 12 7.27 9.41 6.46
CA THR A 12 7.37 8.67 5.20
C THR A 12 8.80 8.76 4.65
N PRO A 13 9.48 7.62 4.39
CA PRO A 13 10.82 7.62 3.81
C PRO A 13 10.89 8.39 2.48
N ALA A 14 12.03 9.05 2.22
CA ALA A 14 12.21 9.92 1.05
C ALA A 14 11.96 9.20 -0.30
N ASP A 15 12.29 7.92 -0.39
CA ASP A 15 12.08 7.05 -1.55
C ASP A 15 10.64 6.55 -1.69
N GLN A 16 9.77 6.86 -0.72
CA GLN A 16 8.36 6.45 -0.67
C GLN A 16 7.38 7.63 -0.70
N LEU A 17 7.86 8.88 -0.78
CA LEU A 17 7.01 10.08 -0.80
C LEU A 17 5.95 10.08 -1.92
N GLN A 18 6.20 9.39 -3.05
CA GLN A 18 5.18 9.26 -4.10
C GLN A 18 3.88 8.61 -3.63
N PHE A 19 3.93 7.78 -2.58
CA PHE A 19 2.75 7.08 -2.06
C PHE A 19 1.73 8.01 -1.40
N ILE A 20 2.13 9.20 -0.93
CA ILE A 20 1.22 10.20 -0.38
C ILE A 20 0.18 10.60 -1.44
N LYS A 21 0.67 11.02 -2.62
CA LYS A 21 -0.22 11.39 -3.74
C LYS A 21 -1.01 10.19 -4.26
N ILE A 22 -0.39 9.02 -4.38
CA ILE A 22 -1.07 7.80 -4.84
C ILE A 22 -2.23 7.44 -3.90
N ASN A 23 -2.02 7.48 -2.59
CA ASN A 23 -3.06 7.19 -1.61
C ASN A 23 -4.21 8.20 -1.68
N ALA A 24 -3.89 9.50 -1.82
CA ALA A 24 -4.90 10.53 -1.99
C ALA A 24 -5.74 10.28 -3.26
N ASP A 25 -5.10 9.96 -4.38
CA ASP A 25 -5.79 9.76 -5.66
C ASP A 25 -6.63 8.45 -5.66
N LEU A 26 -6.05 7.33 -5.19
CA LEU A 26 -6.72 6.02 -5.21
C LEU A 26 -7.85 5.92 -4.18
N SER A 27 -7.75 6.57 -3.02
CA SER A 27 -8.83 6.59 -2.03
C SER A 27 -10.14 7.18 -2.55
N ARG A 28 -10.08 7.99 -3.61
CA ARG A 28 -11.23 8.60 -4.29
C ARG A 28 -11.57 7.93 -5.62
N ALA A 29 -10.79 6.94 -6.06
CA ALA A 29 -10.98 6.31 -7.35
C ALA A 29 -12.20 5.36 -7.35
N PRO A 30 -12.97 5.28 -8.44
CA PRO A 30 -14.21 4.49 -8.49
C PRO A 30 -14.00 2.96 -8.33
N GLY A 31 -12.80 2.45 -8.64
CA GLY A 31 -12.44 1.04 -8.46
C GLY A 31 -12.09 0.65 -7.00
N TRP A 32 -11.81 1.64 -6.15
CA TRP A 32 -11.30 1.43 -4.80
C TRP A 32 -12.39 1.67 -3.77
N LYS A 33 -13.00 0.58 -3.30
CA LYS A 33 -14.06 0.61 -2.29
C LYS A 33 -13.48 0.60 -0.88
N SER A 34 -14.17 1.25 0.06
CA SER A 34 -13.80 1.21 1.48
C SER A 34 -13.79 -0.22 2.02
N ILE A 35 -12.66 -0.62 2.62
CA ILE A 35 -12.50 -1.91 3.30
C ILE A 35 -12.71 -1.71 4.81
N THR A 36 -13.87 -2.10 5.32
CA THR A 36 -14.26 -1.89 6.73
C THR A 36 -14.16 -3.16 7.58
N LYS A 37 -13.82 -4.30 6.97
CA LYS A 37 -13.64 -5.60 7.64
C LYS A 37 -12.34 -6.24 7.18
N ARG A 38 -11.66 -6.91 8.11
CA ARG A 38 -10.47 -7.70 7.82
C ARG A 38 -10.82 -8.83 6.85
N LYS A 39 -9.92 -9.09 5.91
CA LYS A 39 -9.89 -10.26 5.04
C LYS A 39 -8.54 -10.94 5.21
N ASP A 40 -8.44 -12.19 4.76
CA ASP A 40 -7.17 -12.90 4.77
C ASP A 40 -6.16 -12.22 3.83
N ALA A 41 -4.87 -12.40 4.14
CA ALA A 41 -3.80 -11.92 3.29
C ALA A 41 -3.80 -12.65 1.93
N LEU A 42 -3.11 -12.08 0.94
CA LEU A 42 -2.91 -12.78 -0.34
C LEU A 42 -2.11 -14.07 -0.14
N PRO A 43 -2.33 -15.13 -0.96
CA PRO A 43 -1.69 -16.43 -0.79
C PRO A 43 -0.16 -16.38 -0.79
N ASP A 44 0.44 -15.42 -1.48
CA ASP A 44 1.88 -15.22 -1.66
C ASP A 44 2.44 -14.09 -0.79
N ALA A 45 1.67 -13.57 0.18
CA ALA A 45 2.07 -12.40 0.97
C ALA A 45 3.43 -12.55 1.68
N ASP A 46 3.75 -13.77 2.15
CA ASP A 46 5.04 -14.06 2.79
C ASP A 46 6.24 -13.98 1.84
N ASP A 47 6.05 -14.30 0.55
CA ASP A 47 7.09 -14.20 -0.47
C ASP A 47 7.37 -12.74 -0.88
N TRP A 48 6.39 -11.86 -0.69
CA TRP A 48 6.46 -10.45 -1.09
C TRP A 48 6.81 -9.49 0.05
N LYS A 49 6.78 -9.94 1.31
CA LYS A 49 6.89 -9.04 2.47
C LYS A 49 8.18 -8.21 2.47
N ASP A 50 9.31 -8.82 2.08
CA ASP A 50 10.65 -8.21 2.12
C ASP A 50 11.12 -7.68 0.75
N LYS A 51 10.32 -7.85 -0.31
CA LYS A 51 10.66 -7.36 -1.66
C LYS A 51 10.48 -5.86 -1.77
N THR A 52 11.47 -5.17 -2.34
CA THR A 52 11.44 -3.73 -2.65
C THR A 52 10.96 -3.47 -4.08
N GLY A 53 10.66 -2.22 -4.42
CA GLY A 53 10.32 -1.84 -5.80
C GLY A 53 8.95 -2.32 -6.31
N LYS A 54 8.04 -2.75 -5.42
CA LYS A 54 6.72 -3.32 -5.77
C LYS A 54 5.72 -2.35 -6.42
N LEU A 55 6.10 -1.09 -6.63
CA LEU A 55 5.20 -0.09 -7.21
C LEU A 55 4.77 -0.46 -8.64
N SER A 56 5.62 -1.15 -9.41
CA SER A 56 5.28 -1.64 -10.76
C SER A 56 4.14 -2.65 -10.77
N GLU A 57 3.92 -3.36 -9.66
CA GLU A 57 2.91 -4.40 -9.51
C GLU A 57 1.54 -3.85 -9.08
N LEU A 58 1.43 -2.53 -8.88
CA LEU A 58 0.18 -1.88 -8.45
C LEU A 58 -0.90 -1.97 -9.54
N VAL A 59 -1.95 -2.75 -9.27
CA VAL A 59 -3.17 -2.79 -10.08
C VAL A 59 -4.10 -1.65 -9.67
N ARG A 60 -4.53 -0.84 -10.65
CA ARG A 60 -5.40 0.33 -10.44
C ARG A 60 -6.87 0.01 -10.64
#